data_AF-A0A7K1L6Q0-F1
#
_entry.id   AF-A0A7K1L6Q0-F1
#
_cell.length_a   1.000
_cell.length_b   1.000
_cell.length_c   1.000
_cell.angle_alpha   90.00
_cell.angle_beta   90.00
_cell.angle_gamma   90.00
#
_symmetry.space_group_name_H-M   'P 1'
#
loop_
_entity.id
_entity.type
_entity.pdbx_description
1 polymer ?
#
loop_
_entity_poly.entity_id
_entity_poly.type
_entity_poly.pdbx_seq_one_letter_code
_entity_poly.pdbx_strand_id
1 'polypeptide(L)' 'MSEADKRDRLRVVEADLDRLRAELPQPTEDAGDFVDAGQNLAAREELSGRIELLEDERRRLRDDLGLD' A
#
# COMPACT_ATOMS: atom_id res chain seq x y z
N MET A 1 17.16 14.71 4.23
CA MET A 1 15.84 15.32 3.98
C MET A 1 15.57 16.31 5.08
N SER A 2 15.11 17.49 4.71
CA SER A 2 14.58 18.48 5.65
C SER A 2 13.26 17.98 6.27
N GLU A 3 12.81 18.61 7.34
CA GLU A 3 11.49 18.34 7.93
C GLU A 3 10.35 18.63 6.93
N ALA A 4 10.51 19.65 6.09
CA ALA A 4 9.56 19.96 5.02
C ALA A 4 9.52 18.83 3.99
N ASP A 5 10.68 18.34 3.56
CA ASP A 5 10.77 17.21 2.61
C ASP A 5 10.11 15.95 3.19
N LYS A 6 10.31 15.68 4.49
CA LYS A 6 9.68 14.55 5.18
C LYS A 6 8.16 14.66 5.20
N ARG A 7 7.62 15.86 5.45
CA ARG A 7 6.16 16.11 5.41
C ARG A 7 5.60 15.98 4.00
N ASP A 8 6.31 16.48 3.00
CA ASP A 8 5.91 16.34 1.60
C ASP A 8 5.90 14.87 1.18
N ARG A 9 6.95 14.11 1.56
CA ARG A 9 7.02 12.66 1.33
C ARG A 9 5.90 11.92 2.04
N LEU A 10 5.61 12.26 3.30
CA LEU A 10 4.52 11.65 4.07
C LEU A 10 3.17 11.83 3.36
N ARG A 11 2.86 13.03 2.85
CA ARG A 11 1.62 13.28 2.09
C ARG A 11 1.53 12.42 0.83
N VAL A 12 2.63 12.23 0.12
CA VAL A 12 2.68 11.36 -1.06
C VAL A 12 2.44 9.90 -0.69
N VAL A 13 3.13 9.41 0.35
CA VAL A 13 2.98 8.02 0.82
C VAL A 13 1.54 7.75 1.27
N GLU A 14 0.90 8.68 1.98
CA GLU A 14 -0.49 8.54 2.41
C GLU A 14 -1.46 8.51 1.23
N ALA A 15 -1.28 9.37 0.22
CA ALA A 15 -2.09 9.35 -1.00
C ALA A 15 -1.91 8.06 -1.81
N ASP A 16 -0.68 7.55 -1.91
CA ASP A 16 -0.38 6.29 -2.59
C ASP A 16 -0.99 5.09 -1.86
N LEU A 17 -0.95 5.08 -0.53
CA LEU A 17 -1.59 4.04 0.29
C LEU A 17 -3.10 4.01 0.09
N ASP A 18 -3.76 5.16 0.11
CA ASP A 18 -5.21 5.25 -0.11
C ASP A 18 -5.59 4.74 -1.50
N ARG A 19 -4.82 5.10 -2.52
CA ARG A 19 -5.00 4.63 -3.88
C ARG A 19 -4.83 3.11 -3.99
N LEU A 20 -3.74 2.55 -3.46
CA LEU A 20 -3.44 1.12 -3.57
C LEU A 20 -4.48 0.27 -2.81
N ARG A 21 -4.95 0.74 -1.66
CA ARG A 21 -6.00 0.06 -0.90
C ARG A 21 -7.34 0.07 -1.64
N ALA A 22 -7.64 1.13 -2.39
CA ALA A 22 -8.82 1.18 -3.24
C ALA A 22 -8.70 0.28 -4.48
N GLU A 23 -7.48 0.09 -4.99
CA GLU A 23 -7.18 -0.80 -6.12
C GLU A 23 -7.14 -2.28 -5.75
N LEU A 24 -7.03 -2.62 -4.44
CA LEU A 24 -6.90 -3.99 -3.99
C LEU A 24 -8.12 -4.82 -4.44
N PRO A 25 -7.93 -5.82 -5.33
CA PRO A 25 -9.03 -6.65 -5.81
C PRO A 25 -9.76 -7.29 -4.63
N GLN A 26 -11.09 -7.23 -4.67
CA GLN A 26 -11.90 -8.03 -3.76
C GLN A 26 -11.63 -9.52 -4.05
N PRO A 27 -11.56 -10.37 -3.02
CA PRO A 27 -11.53 -11.82 -3.23
C PRO A 27 -12.71 -12.21 -4.12
N THR A 28 -12.45 -12.87 -5.24
CA THR A 28 -13.52 -13.44 -6.07
C THR A 28 -14.02 -14.69 -5.37
N GLU A 29 -15.30 -14.70 -4.97
CA GLU A 29 -15.94 -15.90 -4.40
C GLU A 29 -16.24 -16.97 -5.46
N ASP A 30 -16.25 -16.58 -6.75
CA ASP A 30 -16.47 -17.49 -7.87
C ASP A 30 -15.16 -18.15 -8.31
N ALA A 31 -14.91 -19.35 -7.78
CA ALA A 31 -13.80 -20.23 -8.15
C ALA A 31 -14.02 -20.95 -9.50
N GLY A 32 -14.77 -20.34 -10.42
CA GLY A 32 -15.16 -20.95 -11.70
C GLY A 32 -14.00 -21.19 -12.66
N ASP A 33 -12.93 -20.39 -12.54
CA ASP A 33 -11.71 -20.53 -13.33
C ASP A 33 -10.46 -20.40 -12.45
N PHE A 34 -9.72 -21.51 -12.29
CA PHE A 34 -8.52 -21.55 -11.44
C PHE A 34 -7.40 -20.63 -11.96
N VAL A 35 -7.40 -20.30 -13.25
CA VAL A 35 -6.43 -19.36 -13.84
C VAL A 35 -6.71 -17.93 -13.38
N ASP A 36 -7.98 -17.51 -13.42
CA ASP A 36 -8.40 -16.18 -12.96
C ASP A 36 -8.19 -16.02 -11.45
N ALA A 37 -8.47 -17.07 -10.67
CA ALA A 37 -8.20 -17.09 -9.24
C ALA A 37 -6.70 -16.95 -8.92
N GLY A 38 -5.82 -17.60 -9.69
CA GLY A 38 -4.37 -17.50 -9.55
C GLY A 38 -3.82 -16.12 -9.93
N GLN A 39 -4.32 -15.51 -11.00
CA GLN A 39 -3.95 -14.15 -11.41
C GLN A 39 -4.43 -13.10 -10.40
N ASN A 40 -5.63 -13.27 -9.86
CA ASN A 40 -6.16 -12.41 -8.79
C ASN A 40 -5.28 -12.50 -7.53
N LEU A 41 -4.91 -13.71 -7.10
CA LEU A 41 -4.04 -13.91 -5.95
C LEU A 41 -2.68 -13.23 -6.14
N ALA A 42 -2.01 -13.46 -7.27
CA ALA A 42 -0.70 -12.86 -7.54
C ALA A 42 -0.75 -11.32 -7.56
N ALA A 43 -1.78 -10.74 -8.19
CA ALA A 43 -1.99 -9.29 -8.19
C ALA A 43 -2.25 -8.73 -6.78
N ARG A 44 -3.01 -9.46 -5.94
CA ARG A 44 -3.23 -9.08 -4.54
C ARG A 44 -1.96 -9.16 -3.70
N GLU A 45 -1.14 -10.18 -3.88
CA GLU A 45 0.14 -10.32 -3.17
C GLU A 45 1.11 -9.19 -3.54
N GLU A 46 1.21 -8.84 -4.83
CA GLU A 46 2.04 -7.72 -5.28
C GLU A 46 1.59 -6.39 -4.66
N LEU A 47 0.28 -6.09 -4.73
CA LEU A 47 -0.27 -4.86 -4.14
C LEU A 47 -0.10 -4.84 -2.62
N SER A 48 -0.30 -5.98 -1.95
CA SER A 48 -0.14 -6.09 -0.50
C SER A 48 1.30 -5.84 -0.06
N GLY A 49 2.29 -6.43 -0.76
CA GLY A 49 3.71 -6.18 -0.48
C GLY A 49 4.10 -4.72 -0.70
N ARG A 50 3.52 -4.06 -1.72
CA ARG A 50 3.74 -2.63 -1.94
C ARG A 50 3.13 -1.77 -0.84
N ILE A 51 1.94 -2.12 -0.35
CA ILE A 51 1.29 -1.44 0.77
C ILE A 51 2.15 -1.57 2.03
N GLU A 52 2.64 -2.77 2.36
CA GLU A 52 3.47 -3.00 3.54
C GLU A 52 4.74 -2.12 3.54
N LEU A 53 5.42 -2.03 2.39
CA LEU A 53 6.60 -1.17 2.24
C LEU A 53 6.30 0.32 2.49
N LEU A 54 5.16 0.79 1.98
CA LEU A 54 4.71 2.17 2.16
C LEU A 54 4.23 2.44 3.60
N GLU A 55 3.59 1.49 4.25
CA GLU A 55 3.20 1.58 5.66
C GLU A 55 4.42 1.67 6.58
N ASP A 56 5.46 0.89 6.29
CA ASP A 56 6.74 0.93 6.99
C ASP A 56 7.50 2.26 6.77
N GLU A 57 7.42 2.82 5.56
CA GLU A 57 7.95 4.15 5.28
C GLU A 57 7.16 5.23 6.03
N ARG A 58 5.82 5.17 5.97
CA ARG A 58 4.92 6.08 6.69
C ARG A 58 5.22 6.08 8.18
N ARG A 59 5.35 4.90 8.80
CA ARG A 59 5.67 4.77 10.22
C ARG A 59 6.98 5.48 10.54
N ARG A 60 8.06 5.16 9.81
CA ARG A 60 9.38 5.81 9.99
C ARG A 60 9.33 7.34 9.82
N LEU A 61 8.58 7.84 8.85
CA LEU A 61 8.41 9.28 8.65
C LEU A 61 7.66 9.96 9.79
N ARG A 62 6.64 9.30 10.36
CA ARG A 62 5.88 9.82 11.51
C ARG A 62 6.71 9.82 12.78
N ASP A 63 7.43 8.73 13.05
CA ASP A 63 8.41 8.62 14.13
C ASP A 63 9.42 9.78 14.06
N ASP A 64 10.03 9.96 12.89
CA ASP A 64 11.02 11.01 12.61
C ASP A 64 10.48 12.44 12.76
N LEU A 65 9.17 12.63 12.59
CA LEU A 65 8.47 13.91 12.72
C LEU A 65 7.84 14.10 14.11
N GLY A 66 7.91 13.10 14.99
CA GLY A 66 7.26 13.11 16.31
C GLY A 66 5.73 13.16 16.24
N LEU A 67 5.13 12.49 15.25
CA LEU A 67 3.68 12.49 15.00
C LEU A 67 2.94 11.29 15.58
N ASP A 68 3.62 10.40 16.30
CA ASP A 68 3.07 9.16 16.88
C ASP A 68 2.56 9.31 18.31
#